data_AF-A0A0R2Q1L4-F1
#
_entry.id   AF-A0A0R2Q1L4-F1
#
_cell.length_a   1.000
_cell.length_b   1.000
_cell.length_c   1.000
_cell.angle_alpha   90.00
_cell.angle_beta   90.00
_cell.angle_gamma   90.00
#
_symmetry.space_group_name_H-M   'P 1'
#
loop_
_entity.id
_entity.type
_entity.pdbx_description
1 polymer ?
#
loop_
_entity_poly.entity_id
_entity_poly.type
_entity_poly.pdbx_seq_one_letter_code
_entity_poly.pdbx_strand_id
1 'polypeptide(L)'
;MARLLLFASAREAAGTPRDTIAGATVAEVLSSAKQQFGPSFASVLESCTVWLNGEECTPDAVVCESDEVAILPPVSGGANDFSALTLPEVRALRTELQVAEDAVSFVRRLAQGRLDMVREEQRRRSTGEEALLDVTDGIARVFAAERGTGSNRPPRDTAVVAEHPLLSELEALCVESGFGNLRNLDDADLVSCRTVLAEFESRMSIERKQLFTRIDELSEELVQRYRTSSSDVDSLLDEGR
;
A
#
# COMPACT_ATOMS: atom_id res chain seq x y z
N MET A 1 9.29 0.05 -29.95
CA MET A 1 9.68 -0.05 -28.52
C MET A 1 8.44 0.29 -27.72
N ALA A 2 8.28 -0.26 -26.51
CA ALA A 2 7.17 0.06 -25.61
C ALA A 2 7.68 0.19 -24.17
N ARG A 3 6.94 0.91 -23.33
CA ARG A 3 7.30 1.08 -21.91
C ARG A 3 6.71 -0.07 -21.09
N LEU A 4 7.58 -0.92 -20.55
CA LEU A 4 7.18 -2.02 -19.69
C LEU A 4 7.05 -1.56 -18.24
N LEU A 5 5.90 -1.83 -17.61
CA LEU A 5 5.63 -1.55 -16.20
C LEU A 5 5.53 -2.87 -15.42
N LEU A 6 6.26 -2.95 -14.31
CA LEU A 6 6.45 -4.18 -13.55
C LEU A 6 6.00 -4.00 -12.11
N PHE A 7 5.21 -4.95 -11.63
CA PHE A 7 4.59 -4.90 -10.31
C PHE A 7 4.93 -6.15 -9.49
N ALA A 8 4.85 -6.03 -8.16
CA ALA A 8 5.00 -7.14 -7.20
C ALA A 8 6.13 -8.15 -7.54
N SER A 9 5.81 -9.43 -7.65
CA SER A 9 6.77 -10.50 -7.94
C SER A 9 7.46 -10.34 -9.30
N ALA A 10 6.79 -9.76 -10.31
CA ALA A 10 7.43 -9.47 -11.60
C ALA A 10 8.49 -8.37 -11.47
N ARG A 11 8.24 -7.35 -10.64
CA ARG A 11 9.24 -6.32 -10.31
C ARG A 11 10.42 -6.90 -9.56
N GLU A 12 10.18 -7.77 -8.58
CA GLU A 12 11.25 -8.42 -7.81
C GLU A 12 12.11 -9.32 -8.70
N ALA A 13 11.48 -10.10 -9.58
CA ALA A 13 12.18 -10.97 -10.52
C ALA A 13 13.01 -10.19 -11.56
N ALA A 14 12.53 -9.01 -11.98
CA ALA A 14 13.23 -8.15 -12.95
C ALA A 14 14.25 -7.18 -12.31
N GLY A 15 14.17 -6.94 -11.00
CA GLY A 15 15.02 -5.99 -10.28
C GLY A 15 14.75 -4.51 -10.58
N THR A 16 13.72 -4.19 -11.38
CA THR A 16 13.33 -2.82 -11.76
C THR A 16 11.81 -2.66 -11.84
N PRO A 17 11.23 -1.50 -11.46
CA PRO A 17 9.80 -1.25 -11.60
C PRO A 17 9.34 -0.91 -13.02
N ARG A 18 10.27 -0.58 -13.93
CA ARG A 18 9.96 -0.26 -15.33
C ARG A 18 11.19 -0.39 -16.22
N ASP A 19 10.97 -0.64 -17.51
CA ASP A 19 12.02 -0.61 -18.52
C ASP A 19 11.46 -0.26 -19.92
N THR A 20 12.34 0.01 -20.89
CA THR A 20 11.97 0.21 -22.30
C THR A 20 12.40 -1.00 -23.10
N ILE A 21 11.43 -1.69 -23.71
CA ILE A 21 11.65 -2.96 -24.38
C ILE A 21 11.33 -2.83 -25.88
N ALA A 22 12.18 -3.41 -26.73
CA ALA A 22 11.95 -3.46 -28.16
C ALA A 22 10.90 -4.52 -28.53
N GLY A 23 10.06 -4.21 -29.52
CA GLY A 23 8.98 -5.06 -30.02
C GLY A 23 7.96 -4.24 -30.79
N ALA A 24 7.34 -4.86 -31.79
CA ALA A 24 6.22 -4.31 -32.58
C ALA A 24 4.86 -4.84 -32.09
N THR A 25 4.85 -5.93 -31.33
CA THR A 25 3.66 -6.49 -30.68
C THR A 25 3.91 -6.76 -29.19
N VAL A 26 2.84 -6.97 -28.42
CA VAL A 26 2.94 -7.37 -27.00
C VAL A 26 3.75 -8.67 -26.87
N ALA A 27 3.52 -9.67 -27.72
CA ALA A 27 4.26 -10.94 -27.70
C ALA A 27 5.77 -10.74 -27.89
N GLU A 28 6.17 -9.87 -28.82
CA GLU A 28 7.58 -9.54 -29.05
C GLU A 28 8.18 -8.81 -27.85
N VAL A 29 7.46 -7.84 -27.28
CA VAL A 29 7.89 -7.12 -26.07
C VAL A 29 8.11 -8.10 -24.91
N LEU A 30 7.16 -9.02 -24.66
CA LEU A 30 7.29 -10.02 -23.60
C LEU A 30 8.44 -10.99 -23.87
N SER A 31 8.67 -11.37 -25.13
CA SER A 31 9.77 -12.26 -25.52
C SER A 31 11.13 -11.60 -25.28
N SER A 32 11.28 -10.33 -25.64
CA SER A 32 12.47 -9.54 -25.37
C SER A 32 12.69 -9.32 -23.87
N ALA A 33 11.63 -9.06 -23.10
CA ALA A 33 11.70 -8.95 -21.65
C ALA A 33 12.16 -10.27 -20.99
N LYS A 34 11.67 -11.43 -21.45
CA LYS A 34 12.12 -12.76 -20.98
C LYS A 34 13.61 -12.98 -21.24
N GLN A 35 14.11 -12.59 -22.42
CA GLN A 35 15.54 -12.70 -22.73
C GLN A 35 16.39 -11.76 -21.86
N GLN A 36 15.88 -10.57 -21.57
CA GLN A 36 16.61 -9.56 -20.80
C GLN A 36 16.66 -9.88 -19.29
N PHE A 37 15.52 -10.23 -18.68
CA PHE A 37 15.43 -10.47 -17.23
C PHE A 37 15.67 -11.92 -16.83
N GLY A 38 15.69 -12.84 -17.79
CA GLY A 38 16.09 -14.22 -17.58
C GLY A 38 14.99 -15.15 -17.03
N PRO A 39 15.36 -16.38 -16.63
CA PRO A 39 14.42 -17.47 -16.39
C PRO A 39 13.54 -17.29 -15.15
N SER A 40 14.01 -16.60 -14.11
CA SER A 40 13.21 -16.27 -12.92
C SER A 40 12.00 -15.41 -13.28
N PHE A 41 12.21 -14.39 -14.11
CA PHE A 41 11.15 -13.53 -14.62
C PHE A 41 10.22 -14.29 -15.56
N ALA A 42 10.76 -15.13 -16.46
CA ALA A 42 9.95 -15.93 -17.37
C ALA A 42 8.96 -16.84 -16.63
N SER A 43 9.40 -17.46 -15.52
CA SER A 43 8.52 -18.29 -14.68
C SER A 43 7.42 -17.49 -14.00
N VAL A 44 7.69 -16.29 -13.50
CA VAL A 44 6.65 -15.41 -12.93
C VAL A 44 5.62 -15.02 -13.98
N LEU A 45 6.10 -14.64 -15.17
CA LEU A 45 5.28 -14.16 -16.28
C LEU A 45 4.23 -15.18 -16.76
N GLU A 46 4.46 -16.48 -16.59
CA GLU A 46 3.48 -17.54 -16.93
C GLU A 46 2.16 -17.42 -16.16
N SER A 47 2.21 -16.82 -14.96
CA SER A 47 1.05 -16.63 -14.10
C SER A 47 0.43 -15.23 -14.19
N CYS A 48 1.07 -14.29 -14.89
CA CYS A 48 0.66 -12.89 -14.93
C CYS A 48 -0.41 -12.61 -15.98
N THR A 49 -1.25 -11.61 -15.71
CA THR A 49 -2.07 -10.93 -16.73
C THR A 49 -1.27 -9.79 -17.36
N VAL A 50 -1.47 -9.55 -18.67
CA VAL A 50 -0.76 -8.51 -19.41
C VAL A 50 -1.75 -7.48 -19.94
N TRP A 51 -1.50 -6.21 -19.64
CA TRP A 51 -2.34 -5.10 -20.06
C TRP A 51 -1.57 -4.18 -21.00
N LEU A 52 -2.26 -3.63 -22.00
CA LEU A 52 -1.79 -2.58 -22.90
C LEU A 52 -2.62 -1.33 -22.64
N ASN A 53 -1.96 -0.22 -22.25
CA ASN A 53 -2.59 1.07 -21.99
C ASN A 53 -3.78 1.01 -20.99
N GLY A 54 -3.72 0.09 -20.04
CA GLY A 54 -4.74 -0.06 -18.99
C GLY A 54 -5.85 -1.07 -19.28
N GLU A 55 -5.80 -1.76 -20.42
CA GLU A 55 -6.78 -2.81 -20.78
C GLU A 55 -6.09 -4.14 -21.05
N GLU A 56 -6.76 -5.26 -20.73
CA GLU A 56 -6.24 -6.60 -21.04
C GLU A 56 -6.12 -6.78 -22.56
N CYS A 57 -4.97 -7.30 -23.00
CA CYS A 57 -4.63 -7.34 -24.42
C CYS A 57 -4.31 -8.76 -24.90
N THR A 58 -4.53 -8.99 -26.19
CA THR A 58 -4.02 -10.20 -26.84
C THR A 58 -2.53 -10.08 -27.10
N PRO A 59 -1.78 -11.20 -27.16
CA PRO A 59 -0.35 -11.18 -27.47
C PRO A 59 -0.02 -10.53 -28.82
N ASP A 60 -0.96 -10.56 -29.77
CA ASP A 60 -0.78 -10.04 -31.13
C ASP A 60 -1.05 -8.53 -31.23
N ALA A 61 -1.47 -7.88 -30.14
CA ALA A 61 -1.74 -6.45 -30.12
C ALA A 61 -0.48 -5.67 -30.50
N VAL A 62 -0.62 -4.76 -31.47
CA VAL A 62 0.46 -3.91 -31.96
C VAL A 62 0.77 -2.84 -30.92
N VAL A 63 2.05 -2.56 -30.71
CA VAL A 63 2.52 -1.56 -29.75
C VAL A 63 3.34 -0.47 -30.44
N CYS A 64 3.19 0.75 -29.94
CA CYS A 64 3.90 1.95 -30.35
C CYS A 64 4.78 2.50 -29.22
N GLU A 65 5.65 3.47 -29.54
CA GLU A 65 6.62 4.03 -28.59
C GLU A 65 6.01 4.71 -27.36
N SER A 66 4.76 5.19 -27.48
CA SER A 66 4.01 5.78 -26.38
C SER A 66 3.27 4.77 -25.51
N ASP A 67 3.20 3.51 -25.92
CA ASP A 67 2.34 2.53 -25.26
C ASP A 67 2.98 1.96 -23.99
N GLU A 68 2.13 1.73 -23.01
CA GLU A 68 2.50 1.10 -21.75
C GLU A 68 2.00 -0.34 -21.72
N VAL A 69 2.94 -1.28 -21.54
CA VAL A 69 2.65 -2.69 -21.33
C VAL A 69 2.85 -2.99 -19.84
N ALA A 70 1.79 -3.31 -19.12
CA ALA A 70 1.84 -3.64 -17.69
C ALA A 70 1.76 -5.15 -17.47
N ILE A 71 2.70 -5.69 -16.68
CA ILE A 71 2.68 -7.08 -16.23
C ILE A 71 2.14 -7.13 -14.81
N LEU A 72 1.00 -7.77 -14.65
CA LEU A 72 0.27 -7.89 -13.40
C LEU A 72 0.39 -9.34 -12.92
N PRO A 73 1.28 -9.66 -11.96
CA PRO A 73 1.27 -10.96 -11.32
C PRO A 73 -0.09 -11.23 -10.66
N PRO A 74 -0.45 -12.52 -10.49
CA PRO A 74 -1.55 -12.85 -9.60
C PRO A 74 -1.18 -12.25 -8.25
N VAL A 75 -2.11 -11.52 -7.62
CA VAL A 75 -1.78 -10.89 -6.34
C VAL A 75 -1.56 -12.03 -5.36
N SER A 76 -0.30 -12.27 -4.99
CA SER A 76 0.08 -13.30 -4.02
C SER A 76 -0.32 -12.83 -2.63
N GLY A 77 -1.62 -12.88 -2.37
CA GLY A 77 -2.15 -13.03 -1.05
C GLY A 77 -2.33 -14.51 -0.74
N GLY A 78 -2.05 -14.91 0.49
CA GLY A 78 -2.12 -16.31 0.89
C GLY A 78 -3.49 -16.90 0.56
N ALA A 79 -3.54 -18.19 0.25
CA ALA A 79 -4.78 -18.93 0.03
C ALA A 79 -5.62 -18.94 1.32
N ASN A 80 -6.30 -17.84 1.60
CA ASN A 80 -7.51 -17.86 2.39
C ASN A 80 -8.58 -18.37 1.46
N ASP A 81 -9.08 -19.56 1.77
CA ASP A 81 -10.13 -20.18 1.00
C ASP A 81 -11.45 -19.42 1.25
N PHE A 82 -11.71 -18.39 0.44
CA PHE A 82 -12.98 -17.68 0.47
C PHE A 82 -14.10 -18.47 -0.20
N SER A 83 -13.84 -19.67 -0.74
CA SER A 83 -14.85 -20.47 -1.45
C SER A 83 -16.06 -20.82 -0.58
N ALA A 84 -15.86 -20.91 0.73
CA ALA A 84 -16.93 -21.15 1.70
C ALA A 84 -17.85 -19.93 1.95
N LEU A 85 -17.40 -18.72 1.59
CA LEU A 85 -18.19 -17.50 1.74
C LEU A 85 -19.07 -17.26 0.52
N THR A 86 -20.25 -16.70 0.71
CA THR A 86 -21.13 -16.17 -0.34
C THR A 86 -20.65 -14.80 -0.85
N LEU A 87 -21.11 -14.37 -2.03
CA LEU A 87 -20.73 -13.08 -2.60
C LEU A 87 -21.06 -11.88 -1.67
N PRO A 88 -22.23 -11.81 -1.01
CA PRO A 88 -22.51 -10.78 0.00
C PRO A 88 -21.55 -10.82 1.20
N GLU A 89 -21.16 -12.01 1.67
CA GLU A 89 -20.22 -12.16 2.80
C GLU A 89 -18.81 -11.69 2.44
N VAL A 90 -18.31 -12.00 1.23
CA VAL A 90 -17.02 -11.48 0.75
C VAL A 90 -17.04 -9.95 0.67
N ARG A 91 -18.15 -9.34 0.22
CA ARG A 91 -18.29 -7.87 0.20
C ARG A 91 -18.29 -7.29 1.61
N ALA A 92 -19.07 -7.88 2.52
CA ALA A 92 -19.18 -7.43 3.91
C ALA A 92 -17.82 -7.49 4.62
N LEU A 93 -17.12 -8.62 4.50
CA LEU A 93 -15.80 -8.81 5.07
C LEU A 93 -14.78 -7.80 4.50
N ARG A 94 -14.79 -7.56 3.18
CA ARG A 94 -13.91 -6.56 2.57
C ARG A 94 -14.17 -5.16 3.14
N THR A 95 -15.45 -4.78 3.29
CA THR A 95 -15.81 -3.49 3.88
C THR A 95 -15.37 -3.37 5.34
N GLU A 96 -15.53 -4.44 6.13
CA GLU A 96 -15.05 -4.48 7.52
C GLU A 96 -13.53 -4.29 7.59
N LEU A 97 -12.76 -5.03 6.77
CA LEU A 97 -11.30 -4.90 6.74
C LEU A 97 -10.85 -3.52 6.25
N GLN A 98 -11.59 -2.89 5.32
CA GLN A 98 -11.31 -1.51 4.89
C GLN A 98 -11.49 -0.52 6.05
N VAL A 99 -12.54 -0.66 6.86
CA VAL A 99 -12.75 0.18 8.05
C VAL A 99 -11.63 -0.02 9.08
N ALA A 100 -11.21 -1.27 9.30
CA ALA A 100 -10.09 -1.56 10.19
C ALA A 100 -8.78 -0.95 9.66
N GLU A 101 -8.52 -1.03 8.36
CA GLU A 101 -7.33 -0.45 7.73
C GLU A 101 -7.32 1.07 7.81
N ASP A 102 -8.47 1.72 7.57
CA ASP A 102 -8.66 3.17 7.73
C ASP A 102 -8.24 3.61 9.15
N ALA A 103 -8.66 2.88 10.19
CA ALA A 103 -8.28 3.15 11.57
C ALA A 103 -6.78 2.96 11.84
N VAL A 104 -6.20 1.83 11.39
CA VAL A 104 -4.76 1.55 11.55
C VAL A 104 -3.91 2.60 10.83
N SER A 105 -4.27 2.97 9.60
CA SER A 105 -3.57 3.99 8.81
C SER A 105 -3.60 5.36 9.48
N PHE A 106 -4.74 5.75 10.05
CA PHE A 106 -4.88 6.99 10.80
C PHE A 106 -3.95 7.00 12.03
N VAL A 107 -4.06 5.99 12.89
CA VAL A 107 -3.27 5.91 14.13
C VAL A 107 -1.77 5.79 13.83
N ARG A 108 -1.40 5.05 12.79
CA ARG A 108 -0.02 4.96 12.30
C ARG A 108 0.53 6.34 11.94
N ARG A 109 -0.20 7.14 11.16
CA ARG A 109 0.24 8.49 10.76
C ARG A 109 0.37 9.43 11.95
N LEU A 110 -0.51 9.31 12.95
CA LEU A 110 -0.38 10.06 14.20
C LEU A 110 0.88 9.65 14.97
N ALA A 111 1.17 8.35 15.07
CA ALA A 111 2.38 7.84 15.68
C ALA A 111 3.66 8.31 14.96
N GLN A 112 3.66 8.31 13.62
CA GLN A 112 4.76 8.86 12.82
C GLN A 112 5.02 10.34 13.16
N GLY A 113 3.97 11.18 13.13
CA GLY A 113 4.10 12.60 13.42
C GLY A 113 4.63 12.86 14.84
N ARG A 114 4.17 12.10 15.84
CA ARG A 114 4.69 12.18 17.22
C ARG A 114 6.15 11.72 17.30
N LEU A 115 6.50 10.61 16.65
CA LEU A 115 7.88 10.12 16.60
C LEU A 115 8.84 11.13 15.96
N ASP A 116 8.39 11.83 14.92
CA ASP A 116 9.20 12.87 14.27
C ASP A 116 9.39 14.10 15.16
N MET A 117 8.41 14.47 15.98
CA MET A 117 8.60 15.50 17.02
C MET A 117 9.67 15.10 18.04
N VAL A 118 9.68 13.83 18.49
CA VAL A 118 10.71 13.31 19.40
C VAL A 118 12.10 13.37 18.75
N ARG A 119 12.21 12.92 17.49
CA ARG A 119 13.46 12.96 16.71
C ARG A 119 13.98 14.38 16.53
N GLU A 120 13.09 15.34 16.28
CA GLU A 120 13.45 16.74 16.12
C GLU A 120 13.99 17.33 17.42
N GLU A 121 13.38 17.03 18.58
CA GLU A 121 13.94 17.48 19.87
C GLU A 121 15.31 16.84 20.16
N GLN A 122 15.52 15.56 19.83
CA GLN A 122 16.85 14.94 19.94
C GLN A 122 17.89 15.62 19.03
N ARG A 123 17.50 15.93 17.79
CA ARG A 123 18.35 16.66 16.84
C ARG A 123 18.69 18.05 17.37
N ARG A 124 17.69 18.75 17.91
CA ARG A 124 17.88 20.08 18.50
C ARG A 124 18.89 20.04 19.66
N ARG A 125 18.77 19.09 20.59
CA ARG A 125 19.72 18.93 21.71
C ARG A 125 21.14 18.64 21.24
N SER A 126 21.30 17.78 20.24
CA SER A 126 22.62 17.42 19.72
C SER A 126 23.29 18.53 18.90
N THR A 127 22.50 19.41 18.28
CA THR A 127 23.00 20.56 17.49
C THR A 127 23.15 21.85 18.31
N GLY A 128 22.58 21.91 19.51
CA GLY A 128 22.57 23.11 20.34
C GLY A 128 21.66 24.23 19.81
N GLU A 129 20.74 23.91 18.89
CA GLU A 129 19.79 24.88 18.34
C GLU A 129 18.81 25.37 19.42
N GLU A 130 18.52 26.67 19.43
CA GLU A 130 17.49 27.24 20.30
C GLU A 130 16.10 26.68 19.95
N ALA A 131 15.22 26.59 20.95
CA ALA A 131 13.85 26.16 20.70
C ALA A 131 13.17 27.18 19.78
N LEU A 132 12.55 26.71 18.69
CA LEU A 132 11.61 27.53 17.96
C LEU A 132 10.52 28.00 18.95
N LEU A 133 10.42 29.31 19.09
CA LEU A 133 9.40 29.98 19.91
C LEU A 133 8.00 29.63 19.40
N ASP A 134 7.88 29.37 18.10
CA ASP A 134 6.63 28.99 17.47
C ASP A 134 6.53 27.48 17.20
N VAL A 135 5.56 26.85 17.85
CA VAL A 135 5.25 25.42 17.71
C VAL A 135 4.72 25.11 16.30
N THR A 136 4.05 26.07 15.64
CA THR A 136 3.51 25.87 14.30
C THR A 136 4.58 25.76 13.21
N ASP A 137 5.68 26.52 13.30
CA ASP A 137 6.82 26.38 12.39
C ASP A 137 7.51 25.02 12.52
N GLY A 138 7.64 24.50 13.75
CA GLY A 138 8.18 23.16 14.00
C GLY A 138 7.30 22.06 13.42
N ILE A 139 5.97 22.17 13.60
CA ILE A 139 4.97 21.27 13.02
C ILE A 139 5.04 21.30 11.48
N ALA A 140 5.02 22.48 10.87
CA ALA A 140 5.09 22.63 9.42
C ALA A 140 6.37 22.01 8.83
N ARG A 141 7.52 22.15 9.50
CA ARG A 141 8.79 21.56 9.06
C ARG A 141 8.79 20.04 9.14
N VAL A 142 8.20 19.47 10.19
CA VAL A 142 8.07 18.01 10.39
C VAL A 142 7.15 17.40 9.34
N PHE A 143 5.98 18.01 9.09
CA PHE A 143 5.01 17.49 8.10
C PHE A 143 5.43 17.76 6.65
N ALA A 144 6.26 18.76 6.36
CA ALA A 144 6.78 19.02 5.02
C ALA A 144 7.82 17.97 4.55
N ALA A 145 8.47 17.27 5.50
CA ALA A 145 9.47 16.25 5.20
C ALA A 145 8.84 14.91 4.75
N GLU A 146 7.64 14.58 5.24
CA GLU A 146 6.90 13.39 4.82
C GLU A 146 6.16 13.63 3.49
N ARG A 147 6.88 13.55 2.37
CA ARG A 147 6.24 13.18 1.11
C ARG A 147 5.90 11.71 1.21
N GLY A 148 4.69 11.41 1.69
CA GLY A 148 4.17 10.06 1.68
C GLY A 148 4.41 9.45 0.30
N THR A 149 5.08 8.30 0.26
CA THR A 149 5.03 7.39 -0.88
C THR A 149 3.58 6.95 -0.99
N GLY A 150 2.79 7.78 -1.68
CA GLY A 150 1.36 7.61 -1.81
C GLY A 150 1.07 6.19 -2.25
N SER A 151 0.20 5.51 -1.51
CA SER A 151 -0.43 4.33 -2.05
C SER A 151 -1.03 4.71 -3.41
N ASN A 152 -0.75 3.94 -4.46
CA ASN A 152 -1.40 4.13 -5.77
C ASN A 152 -2.92 3.88 -5.71
N ARG A 153 -3.49 3.60 -4.53
CA ARG A 153 -4.91 3.39 -4.34
C ARG A 153 -5.67 4.72 -4.39
N PRO A 154 -6.87 4.73 -4.99
CA PRO A 154 -7.72 5.91 -5.05
C PRO A 154 -7.94 6.54 -3.67
N PRO A 155 -8.01 7.89 -3.58
CA PRO A 155 -8.40 8.56 -2.34
C PRO A 155 -9.77 8.05 -1.88
N ARG A 156 -9.89 7.73 -0.59
CA ARG A 156 -11.14 7.32 0.06
C ARG A 156 -11.39 8.22 1.26
N ASP A 157 -12.65 8.55 1.52
CA ASP A 157 -13.03 9.26 2.75
C ASP A 157 -12.79 8.34 3.95
N THR A 158 -11.76 8.66 4.73
CA THR A 158 -11.43 7.96 5.97
C THR A 158 -12.37 8.47 7.08
N ALA A 159 -13.31 7.63 7.51
CA ALA A 159 -14.11 7.92 8.69
C ALA A 159 -13.28 7.67 9.95
N VAL A 160 -12.70 8.73 10.51
CA VAL A 160 -11.90 8.66 11.74
C VAL A 160 -12.81 8.45 12.94
N VAL A 161 -12.69 7.30 13.60
CA VAL A 161 -13.44 7.00 14.83
C VAL A 161 -12.62 7.47 16.04
N ALA A 162 -13.06 8.53 16.69
CA ALA A 162 -12.37 9.15 17.83
C ALA A 162 -12.19 8.21 19.05
N GLU A 163 -12.97 7.14 19.14
CA GLU A 163 -12.96 6.20 20.27
C GLU A 163 -12.28 4.86 19.95
N HIS A 164 -11.45 4.81 18.89
CA HIS A 164 -10.81 3.57 18.47
C HIS A 164 -9.78 3.07 19.51
N PRO A 165 -9.77 1.77 19.89
CA PRO A 165 -8.85 1.24 20.90
C PRO A 165 -7.37 1.51 20.64
N LEU A 166 -6.92 1.43 19.37
CA LEU A 166 -5.53 1.75 18.99
C LEU A 166 -5.18 3.23 19.21
N LEU A 167 -6.14 4.15 19.08
CA LEU A 167 -5.92 5.56 19.36
C LEU A 167 -5.73 5.76 20.87
N SER A 168 -6.62 5.17 21.68
CA SER A 168 -6.51 5.20 23.14
C SER A 168 -5.19 4.58 23.63
N GLU A 169 -4.74 3.49 23.01
CA GLU A 169 -3.44 2.88 23.28
C GLU A 169 -2.29 3.85 23.00
N LEU A 170 -2.27 4.49 21.83
CA LEU A 170 -1.25 5.48 21.47
C LEU A 170 -1.26 6.69 22.42
N GLU A 171 -2.43 7.16 22.84
CA GLU A 171 -2.55 8.25 23.81
C GLU A 171 -2.01 7.85 25.19
N ALA A 172 -2.32 6.65 25.68
CA ALA A 172 -1.79 6.12 26.92
C ALA A 172 -0.25 6.05 26.88
N LEU A 173 0.32 5.50 25.80
CA LEU A 173 1.79 5.45 25.61
C LEU A 173 2.42 6.84 25.62
N CYS A 174 1.77 7.85 25.03
CA CYS A 174 2.25 9.23 25.07
C CYS A 174 2.23 9.83 26.48
N VAL A 175 1.20 9.51 27.28
CA VAL A 175 1.13 9.95 28.68
C VAL A 175 2.21 9.26 29.51
N GLU A 176 2.33 7.95 29.41
CA GLU A 176 3.29 7.14 30.18
C GLU A 176 4.75 7.48 29.86
N SER A 177 5.05 7.78 28.59
CA SER A 177 6.39 8.17 28.15
C SER A 177 6.71 9.67 28.33
N GLY A 178 5.77 10.45 28.89
CA GLY A 178 5.95 11.88 29.12
C GLY A 178 6.02 12.73 27.84
N PHE A 179 5.54 12.21 26.70
CA PHE A 179 5.57 12.88 25.39
C PHE A 179 4.97 14.30 25.45
N GLY A 180 3.89 14.49 26.22
CA GLY A 180 3.23 15.79 26.38
C GLY A 180 4.12 16.88 26.99
N ASN A 181 5.25 16.52 27.60
CA ASN A 181 6.21 17.45 28.21
C ASN A 181 7.63 17.24 27.66
N LEU A 182 7.74 16.90 26.37
CA LEU A 182 8.96 16.52 25.65
C LEU A 182 10.19 17.38 25.96
N ARG A 183 10.02 18.71 26.05
CA ARG A 183 11.10 19.68 26.30
C ARG A 183 11.76 19.53 27.67
N ASN A 184 11.04 18.98 28.64
CA ASN A 184 11.46 18.83 30.03
C ASN A 184 11.96 17.41 30.35
N LEU A 185 11.81 16.45 29.44
CA LEU A 185 12.38 15.11 29.59
C LEU A 185 13.90 15.18 29.62
N ASP A 186 14.57 14.34 30.39
CA ASP A 186 16.01 14.16 30.23
C ASP A 186 16.32 13.36 28.95
N ASP A 187 17.60 13.22 28.62
CA ASP A 187 18.01 12.54 27.39
C ASP A 187 17.69 11.03 27.41
N ALA A 188 17.70 10.39 28.58
CA ALA A 188 17.39 8.97 28.72
C ALA A 188 15.89 8.70 28.55
N ASP A 189 15.06 9.54 29.15
CA ASP A 189 13.60 9.51 28.99
C ASP A 189 13.20 9.83 27.55
N LEU A 190 13.88 10.76 26.88
CA LEU A 190 13.61 11.09 25.49
C LEU A 190 13.95 9.92 24.54
N VAL A 191 15.05 9.20 24.80
CA VAL A 191 15.39 7.95 24.08
C VAL A 191 14.34 6.88 24.33
N SER A 192 13.86 6.75 25.57
CA SER A 192 12.82 5.78 25.94
C SER A 192 11.49 6.08 25.26
N CYS A 193 11.04 7.33 25.30
CA CYS A 193 9.84 7.81 24.60
C CYS A 193 9.90 7.53 23.09
N ARG A 194 11.05 7.83 22.45
CA ARG A 194 11.27 7.52 21.03
C ARG A 194 11.11 6.03 20.74
N THR A 195 11.67 5.18 21.60
CA THR A 195 11.71 3.74 21.39
C THR A 195 10.30 3.17 21.44
N VAL A 196 9.52 3.53 22.47
CA VAL A 196 8.12 3.11 22.62
C VAL A 196 7.26 3.56 21.44
N LEU A 197 7.39 4.81 20.99
CA LEU A 197 6.63 5.31 19.83
C LEU A 197 7.05 4.65 18.52
N ALA A 198 8.34 4.33 18.34
CA ALA A 198 8.84 3.64 17.15
C ALA A 198 8.36 2.18 17.09
N GLU A 199 8.32 1.49 18.22
CA GLU A 199 7.78 0.13 18.31
C GLU A 199 6.29 0.09 17.98
N PHE A 200 5.52 1.05 18.51
CA PHE A 200 4.10 1.18 18.21
C PHE A 200 3.87 1.49 16.71
N GLU A 201 4.58 2.45 16.12
CA GLU A 201 4.46 2.77 14.68
C GLU A 201 4.81 1.57 13.80
N SER A 202 5.85 0.83 14.16
CA SER A 202 6.29 -0.37 13.44
C SER A 202 5.21 -1.46 13.47
N ARG A 203 4.58 -1.70 14.63
CA ARG A 203 3.45 -2.63 14.77
C ARG A 203 2.28 -2.22 13.87
N MET A 204 1.89 -0.94 13.87
CA MET A 204 0.83 -0.44 12.99
C MET A 204 1.19 -0.55 11.50
N SER A 205 2.47 -0.33 11.16
CA SER A 205 2.98 -0.54 9.80
C SER A 205 2.86 -1.99 9.33
N ILE A 206 3.13 -2.95 10.22
CA ILE A 206 3.00 -4.39 9.93
C ILE A 206 1.53 -4.76 9.77
N GLU A 207 0.67 -4.34 10.70
CA GLU A 207 -0.77 -4.61 10.69
C GLU A 207 -1.43 -4.02 9.42
N ARG A 208 -1.09 -2.79 9.06
CA ARG A 208 -1.59 -2.15 7.81
C ARG A 208 -1.23 -2.97 6.58
N LYS A 209 0.00 -3.48 6.49
CA LYS A 209 0.43 -4.32 5.36
C LYS A 209 -0.40 -5.60 5.29
N GLN A 210 -0.64 -6.26 6.43
CA GLN A 210 -1.44 -7.48 6.49
C GLN A 210 -2.90 -7.23 6.07
N LEU A 211 -3.50 -6.12 6.55
CA LEU A 211 -4.85 -5.72 6.15
C LEU A 211 -4.92 -5.43 4.65
N PHE A 212 -3.94 -4.72 4.10
CA PHE A 212 -3.88 -4.46 2.66
C PHE A 212 -3.80 -5.73 1.82
N THR A 213 -2.98 -6.70 2.22
CA THR A 213 -2.90 -8.00 1.56
C THR A 213 -4.27 -8.69 1.56
N ARG A 214 -4.96 -8.76 2.70
CA ARG A 214 -6.29 -9.38 2.80
C ARG A 214 -7.38 -8.65 2.01
N ILE A 215 -7.33 -7.32 1.98
CA ILE A 215 -8.27 -6.51 1.19
C ILE A 215 -8.07 -6.77 -0.32
N ASP A 216 -6.81 -6.91 -0.76
CA ASP A 216 -6.49 -7.21 -2.16
C ASP A 216 -6.96 -8.62 -2.54
N GLU A 217 -6.70 -9.61 -1.68
CA GLU A 217 -7.21 -10.99 -1.80
C GLU A 217 -8.74 -11.02 -2.00
N LEU A 218 -9.49 -10.35 -1.11
CA LEU A 218 -10.95 -10.27 -1.22
C LEU A 218 -11.42 -9.51 -2.46
N SER A 219 -10.66 -8.51 -2.90
CA SER A 219 -10.99 -7.73 -4.09
C SER A 219 -10.81 -8.55 -5.35
N GLU A 220 -9.74 -9.36 -5.43
CA GLU A 220 -9.52 -10.30 -6.52
C GLU A 220 -10.62 -11.37 -6.57
N GLU A 221 -10.98 -11.96 -5.41
CA GLU A 221 -12.06 -12.94 -5.33
C GLU A 221 -13.40 -12.36 -5.83
N LEU A 222 -13.72 -11.11 -5.46
CA LEU A 222 -14.90 -10.43 -5.98
C LEU A 222 -14.85 -10.27 -7.50
N VAL A 223 -13.73 -9.80 -8.05
CA VAL A 223 -13.55 -9.66 -9.50
C VAL A 223 -13.72 -11.01 -10.20
N GLN A 224 -13.13 -12.08 -9.65
CA GLN A 224 -13.24 -13.42 -10.22
C GLN A 224 -14.70 -13.92 -10.22
N ARG A 225 -15.41 -13.77 -9.10
CA ARG A 225 -16.84 -14.11 -9.03
C ARG A 225 -17.68 -13.30 -9.99
N TYR A 226 -17.42 -11.99 -10.11
CA TYR A 226 -18.11 -11.17 -11.09
C TYR A 226 -17.85 -11.64 -12.52
N ARG A 227 -16.62 -12.04 -12.89
CA ARG A 227 -16.34 -12.58 -14.23
C ARG A 227 -17.09 -13.89 -14.49
N THR A 228 -17.08 -14.82 -13.53
CA THR A 228 -17.81 -16.10 -13.64
C THR A 228 -19.33 -15.91 -13.66
N SER A 229 -19.85 -14.94 -12.90
CA SER A 229 -21.25 -14.54 -12.99
C SER A 229 -21.55 -13.71 -14.24
N SER A 230 -20.57 -13.02 -14.84
CA SER A 230 -20.74 -12.25 -16.09
C SER A 230 -20.80 -13.10 -17.34
N SER A 231 -20.20 -14.29 -17.33
CA SER A 231 -20.56 -15.34 -18.31
C SER A 231 -22.00 -15.82 -18.18
N ASP A 232 -22.69 -15.44 -17.11
CA ASP A 232 -24.13 -15.65 -16.84
C ASP A 232 -24.90 -14.29 -16.83
N VAL A 233 -24.26 -13.14 -17.12
CA VAL A 233 -24.95 -11.83 -17.08
C VAL A 233 -25.94 -11.64 -18.23
N ASP A 234 -25.81 -12.43 -19.31
CA ASP A 234 -26.89 -12.55 -20.29
C ASP A 234 -28.18 -13.11 -19.67
N SER A 235 -28.12 -13.91 -18.59
CA SER A 235 -29.32 -14.38 -17.88
C SER A 235 -29.87 -13.36 -16.86
N LEU A 236 -29.03 -12.47 -16.32
CA LEU A 236 -29.43 -11.39 -15.41
C LEU A 236 -30.06 -10.17 -16.10
N LEU A 237 -29.88 -10.03 -17.42
CA LEU A 237 -30.56 -9.01 -18.23
C LEU A 237 -31.88 -9.51 -18.86
N ASP A 238 -32.13 -10.82 -18.86
CA ASP A 238 -33.35 -11.44 -19.45
C ASP A 238 -34.53 -11.59 -18.46
N GLU A 239 -34.32 -11.45 -17.14
CA GLU A 239 -35.43 -11.42 -16.15
C GLU A 239 -36.15 -10.05 -16.08
N GLY A 240 -35.79 -9.12 -16.96
CA GLY A 240 -36.40 -7.79 -17.08
C GLY A 240 -37.49 -7.65 -18.14
N ARG A 241 -38.00 -8.74 -18.74
CA ARG A 241 -39.01 -8.68 -19.81
C ARG A 241 -40.32 -9.40 -19.51
#